data_AF-A0AAN6VLW3-F1
#
_entry.id   AF-A0AAN6VLW3-F1
#
_cell.length_a   1.000
_cell.length_b   1.000
_cell.length_c   1.000
_cell.angle_alpha   90.00
_cell.angle_beta   90.00
_cell.angle_gamma   90.00
#
_symmetry.space_group_name_H-M   'P 1'
#
loop_
_entity.id
_entity.type
_entity.pdbx_description
1 polymer ?
#
loop_
_entity_poly.entity_id
_entity_poly.type
_entity_poly.pdbx_seq_one_letter_code
_entity_poly.pdbx_strand_id
1 'polypeptide(L)'
;MADELSAPPVLSTPAEYVFEHAVPLSETETQTPQKSDDELRELYEIARTAQEVRQGAWKRIALQFPDFMLRDAPWIVQALNTELETLPKQTDSASPAERIYILADTSYSACCVDEIAAEHVDADVVVHYGRSCLSPTSRLPVIYVFTHHNLDHEEVLAAFEKQYPDKDVKAVLMADVTYQDHVPALTSALHARGYTNLLSTTIIHDPTGQIPNRTLVAPQPQATDAPRAATNDSDLKSHSIFHISTPPTSLLLALSSRVQALHIHPTDNNNNTASSFSTPRLLGRRYARLLTLASAGIIGILVNTLSVSNYLSSVDTIRKQIAAAGKKSYTVVVGKLNPAKLANFAEVDGWVVVGCWESSLVEDDAGFYRPVITPFELGVALMGDERRVWSGEWWGGIEGVREKEEGVVAEGEEDQVDGEEEGDDDESAPPVFDLRTGKLVSHSRPMRNGVGVKTNGKPKSEGGLAGGATLSGTALALRPKAELAMVNGVVSPGAEYLRSRRTWQGLGSDYAAEESTAIEEGRSGVARGYTVGEDAGRR
;
A
#
# COMPACT_ATOMS: atom_id res chain seq x y z
N MET A 1 -33.02 25.03 3.45
CA MET A 1 -33.62 25.08 2.09
C MET A 1 -32.75 24.21 1.23
N ALA A 2 -33.29 23.09 0.78
CA ALA A 2 -32.60 22.16 -0.11
C ALA A 2 -32.81 22.69 -1.53
N ASP A 3 -31.74 23.13 -2.18
CA ASP A 3 -31.79 23.37 -3.63
C ASP A 3 -32.07 22.03 -4.31
N GLU A 4 -33.12 21.99 -5.12
CA GLU A 4 -33.42 20.87 -6.00
C GLU A 4 -32.25 20.71 -6.98
N LEU A 5 -31.47 19.65 -6.79
CA LEU A 5 -30.45 19.23 -7.75
C LEU A 5 -31.16 18.77 -9.02
N SER A 6 -31.32 19.67 -9.99
CA SER A 6 -31.99 19.41 -11.27
C SER A 6 -31.17 18.53 -12.23
N ALA A 7 -29.93 18.16 -11.85
CA ALA A 7 -29.05 17.31 -12.62
C ALA A 7 -28.17 16.47 -11.68
N PRO A 8 -27.77 15.25 -12.07
CA PRO A 8 -26.81 14.46 -11.31
C PRO A 8 -25.49 15.26 -11.18
N PRO A 9 -24.84 15.24 -10.01
CA PRO A 9 -23.54 15.87 -9.86
C PRO A 9 -22.58 15.24 -10.87
N VAL A 10 -21.88 16.08 -11.63
CA VAL A 10 -20.89 15.62 -12.60
C VAL A 10 -19.72 15.02 -11.81
N LEU A 11 -19.65 13.68 -11.77
CA LEU A 11 -18.65 12.92 -10.98
C LEU A 11 -17.27 12.82 -11.65
N SER A 12 -17.13 13.35 -12.86
CA SER A 12 -15.88 13.37 -13.63
C SER A 12 -15.60 14.77 -14.14
N THR A 13 -14.38 15.26 -13.97
CA THR A 13 -13.95 16.51 -14.59
C THR A 13 -14.08 16.37 -16.12
N PRO A 14 -14.87 17.21 -16.81
CA PRO A 14 -14.96 17.16 -18.26
C PRO A 14 -13.57 17.38 -18.87
N ALA A 15 -13.28 16.75 -20.02
CA ALA A 15 -11.95 16.78 -20.65
C ALA A 15 -11.43 18.21 -20.91
N GLU A 16 -12.35 19.16 -21.10
CA GLU A 16 -12.08 20.58 -21.32
C GLU A 16 -11.46 21.26 -20.09
N TYR A 17 -11.72 20.77 -18.89
CA TYR A 17 -11.23 21.32 -17.61
C TYR A 17 -9.96 20.65 -17.08
N VAL A 18 -9.40 19.67 -17.82
CA VAL A 18 -8.20 18.91 -17.39
C VAL A 18 -7.00 19.82 -17.14
N PHE A 19 -6.90 20.93 -17.88
CA PHE A 19 -5.82 21.91 -17.72
C PHE A 19 -6.16 23.10 -16.82
N GLU A 20 -7.42 23.26 -16.43
CA GLU A 20 -7.87 24.37 -15.57
C GLU A 20 -7.69 24.03 -14.08
N HIS A 21 -7.81 22.74 -13.71
CA HIS A 21 -7.48 22.23 -12.39
C HIS A 21 -5.99 21.86 -12.28
N ALA A 22 -5.10 22.83 -12.50
CA ALA A 22 -3.76 22.71 -11.94
C ALA A 22 -3.89 22.81 -10.42
N VAL A 23 -3.54 21.73 -9.70
CA VAL A 23 -3.25 21.86 -8.26
C VAL A 23 -2.19 22.96 -8.16
N PRO A 24 -2.43 24.07 -7.45
CA PRO A 24 -1.41 25.09 -7.31
C PRO A 24 -0.18 24.40 -6.71
N LEU A 25 0.92 24.39 -7.46
CA LEU A 25 2.22 23.97 -6.93
C LEU A 25 2.42 24.72 -5.63
N SER A 26 2.89 24.04 -4.60
CA SER A 26 3.16 24.72 -3.34
C SER A 26 4.14 25.88 -3.62
N GLU A 27 3.96 27.03 -2.97
CA GLU A 27 4.87 28.18 -3.14
C GLU A 27 6.35 27.81 -2.84
N THR A 28 6.56 26.68 -2.17
CA THR A 28 7.87 26.08 -1.88
C THR A 28 8.53 25.43 -3.11
N GLU A 29 7.76 24.87 -4.04
CA GLU A 29 8.30 24.21 -5.26
C GLU A 29 8.76 25.21 -6.33
N THR A 30 8.15 26.40 -6.34
CA THR A 30 8.46 27.49 -7.28
C THR A 30 9.65 28.35 -6.86
N GLN A 31 10.14 28.21 -5.62
CA GLN A 31 11.20 29.04 -5.04
C GLN A 31 12.49 28.26 -4.74
N THR A 32 12.65 27.02 -5.24
CA THR A 32 13.93 26.32 -5.07
C THR A 32 14.99 27.02 -5.91
N PRO A 33 16.09 27.53 -5.31
CA PRO A 33 17.17 28.15 -6.08
C PRO A 33 17.70 27.14 -7.10
N GLN A 34 17.96 27.62 -8.32
CA GLN A 34 18.49 26.80 -9.40
C GLN A 34 19.89 26.33 -8.98
N LYS A 35 20.02 25.03 -8.67
CA LYS A 35 21.29 24.41 -8.29
C LYS A 35 22.26 24.48 -9.47
N SER A 36 23.55 24.60 -9.19
CA SER A 36 24.59 24.54 -10.22
C SER A 36 24.72 23.14 -10.82
N ASP A 37 25.27 23.04 -12.03
CA ASP A 37 25.46 21.74 -12.70
C ASP A 37 26.33 20.78 -11.87
N ASP A 38 27.36 21.29 -11.17
CA ASP A 38 28.25 20.48 -10.34
C ASP A 38 27.52 19.93 -9.10
N GLU A 39 26.71 20.76 -8.44
CA GLU A 39 25.87 20.33 -7.31
C GLU A 39 24.84 19.29 -7.75
N LEU A 40 24.24 19.42 -8.93
CA LEU A 40 23.30 18.43 -9.47
C LEU A 40 24.02 17.11 -9.78
N ARG A 41 25.26 17.14 -10.31
CA ARG A 41 26.04 15.93 -10.59
C ARG A 41 26.33 15.13 -9.33
N GLU A 42 26.67 15.82 -8.25
CA GLU A 42 26.92 15.20 -6.94
C GLU A 42 25.63 14.70 -6.30
N LEU A 43 24.59 15.54 -6.26
CA LEU A 43 23.28 15.20 -5.70
C LEU A 43 22.68 13.94 -6.34
N TYR A 44 22.77 13.81 -7.66
CA TYR A 44 22.22 12.70 -8.43
C TYR A 44 23.24 11.58 -8.69
N GLU A 45 24.45 11.66 -8.11
CA GLU A 45 25.50 10.64 -8.22
C GLU A 45 25.73 10.14 -9.66
N ILE A 46 25.77 11.07 -10.62
CA ILE A 46 25.77 10.76 -12.07
C ILE A 46 26.95 9.84 -12.44
N ALA A 47 28.15 10.14 -11.92
CA ALA A 47 29.36 9.37 -12.20
C ALA A 47 29.26 7.93 -11.69
N ARG A 48 28.81 7.74 -10.44
CA ARG A 48 28.61 6.41 -9.84
C ARG A 48 27.56 5.63 -10.62
N THR A 49 26.43 6.26 -10.91
CA THR A 49 25.33 5.62 -11.66
C THR A 49 25.79 5.15 -13.03
N ALA A 50 26.52 5.97 -13.79
CA ALA A 50 27.06 5.59 -15.10
C ALA A 50 28.06 4.43 -15.00
N GLN A 51 28.90 4.40 -13.96
CA GLN A 51 29.83 3.31 -13.71
C GLN A 51 29.10 2.00 -13.40
N GLU A 52 28.11 2.02 -12.50
CA GLU A 52 27.30 0.83 -12.18
C GLU A 52 26.54 0.33 -13.41
N VAL A 53 25.96 1.23 -14.21
CA VAL A 53 25.31 0.88 -15.48
C VAL A 53 26.26 0.17 -16.43
N ARG A 54 27.49 0.69 -16.57
CA ARG A 54 28.51 0.09 -17.43
C ARG A 54 29.01 -1.25 -16.90
N GLN A 55 29.17 -1.39 -15.58
CA GLN A 55 29.60 -2.64 -14.94
C GLN A 55 28.54 -3.74 -15.06
N GLY A 56 27.25 -3.40 -14.91
CA GLY A 56 26.13 -4.32 -15.09
C GLY A 56 25.86 -4.70 -16.56
N ALA A 57 26.53 -4.05 -17.51
CA ALA A 57 26.33 -4.22 -18.95
C ALA A 57 24.86 -4.04 -19.42
N TRP A 58 24.07 -3.26 -18.67
CA TRP A 58 22.66 -2.99 -18.95
C TRP A 58 22.49 -2.03 -20.13
N LYS A 59 21.48 -2.26 -20.98
CA LYS A 59 21.26 -1.50 -22.22
C LYS A 59 19.99 -0.68 -22.19
N ARG A 60 18.96 -1.11 -21.49
CA ARG A 60 17.70 -0.39 -21.31
C ARG A 60 17.59 0.03 -19.85
N ILE A 61 17.79 1.30 -19.57
CA ILE A 61 17.82 1.86 -18.22
C ILE A 61 16.55 2.65 -18.00
N ALA A 62 15.73 2.26 -17.01
CA ALA A 62 14.57 3.04 -16.59
C ALA A 62 14.95 3.94 -15.41
N LEU A 63 14.65 5.24 -15.50
CA LEU A 63 14.85 6.20 -14.42
C LEU A 63 13.51 6.48 -13.74
N GLN A 64 13.44 6.23 -12.43
CA GLN A 64 12.28 6.52 -11.60
C GLN A 64 12.58 7.68 -10.66
N PHE A 65 11.66 8.65 -10.62
CA PHE A 65 11.77 9.83 -9.77
C PHE A 65 10.51 10.01 -8.93
N PRO A 66 10.59 10.62 -7.72
CA PRO A 66 9.43 11.23 -7.11
C PRO A 66 8.97 12.45 -7.92
N ASP A 67 7.68 12.79 -7.81
CA ASP A 67 7.02 13.83 -8.61
C ASP A 67 7.80 15.17 -8.60
N PHE A 68 8.33 15.58 -7.45
CA PHE A 68 9.06 16.85 -7.29
C PHE A 68 10.47 16.87 -7.94
N MET A 69 11.03 15.71 -8.28
CA MET A 69 12.33 15.57 -8.96
C MET A 69 12.20 15.34 -10.46
N LEU A 70 10.99 15.03 -10.97
CA LEU A 70 10.75 14.82 -12.41
C LEU A 70 11.18 16.00 -13.28
N ARG A 71 11.17 17.22 -12.72
CA ARG A 71 11.65 18.44 -13.41
C ARG A 71 13.12 18.35 -13.84
N ASP A 72 13.94 17.61 -13.10
CA ASP A 72 15.39 17.48 -13.36
C ASP A 72 15.69 16.31 -14.31
N ALA A 73 14.71 15.44 -14.58
CA ALA A 73 14.89 14.22 -15.34
C ALA A 73 15.52 14.43 -16.75
N PRO A 74 15.13 15.44 -17.56
CA PRO A 74 15.77 15.68 -18.85
C PRO A 74 17.27 16.02 -18.73
N TRP A 75 17.64 16.80 -17.72
CA TRP A 75 19.04 17.15 -17.45
C TRP A 75 19.84 15.92 -17.01
N ILE A 76 19.25 15.08 -16.14
CA ILE A 76 19.88 13.84 -15.66
C ILE A 76 20.15 12.88 -16.82
N VAL A 77 19.19 12.72 -17.74
CA VAL A 77 19.38 11.92 -18.96
C VAL A 77 20.56 12.44 -19.79
N GLN A 78 20.65 13.75 -19.98
CA GLN A 78 21.76 14.35 -20.71
C GLN A 78 23.10 14.11 -20.00
N ALA A 79 23.17 14.34 -18.70
CA ALA A 79 24.37 14.17 -17.89
C ALA A 79 24.85 12.71 -17.88
N LEU A 80 23.94 11.74 -17.71
CA LEU A 80 24.25 10.31 -17.77
C LEU A 80 24.74 9.88 -19.15
N ASN A 81 24.13 10.35 -20.23
CA ASN A 81 24.59 10.04 -21.58
C ASN A 81 26.02 10.55 -21.81
N THR A 82 26.30 11.80 -21.42
CA THR A 82 27.66 12.35 -21.51
C THR A 82 28.66 11.52 -20.70
N GLU A 83 28.32 11.15 -19.47
CA GLU A 83 29.20 10.35 -18.62
C GLU A 83 29.46 8.95 -19.20
N LEU A 84 28.41 8.27 -19.71
CA LEU A 84 28.51 6.96 -20.35
C LEU A 84 29.36 6.99 -21.63
N GLU A 85 29.38 8.10 -22.36
CA GLU A 85 30.25 8.29 -23.53
C GLU A 85 31.74 8.37 -23.15
N THR A 86 32.06 8.91 -21.97
CA THR A 86 33.45 8.98 -21.49
C THR A 86 33.99 7.65 -20.99
N LEU A 87 33.11 6.76 -20.50
CA LEU A 87 33.51 5.47 -19.96
C LEU A 87 33.89 4.46 -21.06
N PRO A 88 34.93 3.62 -20.84
CA PRO A 88 35.39 2.65 -21.83
C PRO A 88 34.29 1.62 -22.15
N LYS A 89 34.05 1.37 -23.44
CA LYS A 89 33.09 0.36 -23.90
C LYS A 89 33.69 -1.04 -23.68
N GLN A 90 32.96 -1.89 -22.94
CA GLN A 90 33.41 -3.25 -22.62
C GLN A 90 33.26 -4.23 -23.79
N THR A 91 32.43 -3.91 -24.79
CA THR A 91 32.15 -4.78 -25.94
C THR A 91 32.52 -4.11 -27.26
N ASP A 92 32.88 -4.94 -28.25
CA ASP A 92 33.14 -4.53 -29.64
C ASP A 92 32.09 -3.54 -30.14
N SER A 93 32.53 -2.61 -31.00
CA SER A 93 31.83 -1.43 -31.52
C SER A 93 30.47 -1.66 -32.23
N ALA A 94 29.94 -2.89 -32.20
CA ALA A 94 28.68 -3.30 -32.82
C ALA A 94 27.49 -3.43 -31.84
N SER A 95 27.70 -3.36 -30.51
CA SER A 95 26.57 -3.41 -29.56
C SER A 95 25.76 -2.10 -29.60
N PRO A 96 24.41 -2.16 -29.53
CA PRO A 96 23.59 -0.95 -29.48
C PRO A 96 23.94 -0.08 -28.27
N ALA A 97 23.85 1.24 -28.46
CA ALA A 97 24.04 2.22 -27.39
C ALA A 97 23.02 2.02 -26.27
N GLU A 98 23.42 2.35 -25.04
CA GLU A 98 22.53 2.41 -23.89
C GLU A 98 21.36 3.37 -24.19
N ARG A 99 20.14 2.94 -23.85
CA ARG A 99 18.92 3.73 -23.98
C ARG A 99 18.36 4.00 -22.60
N ILE A 100 18.15 5.26 -22.31
CA ILE A 100 17.62 5.74 -21.03
C ILE A 100 16.16 6.15 -21.22
N TYR A 101 15.28 5.65 -20.36
CA TYR A 101 13.85 5.92 -20.34
C TYR A 101 13.48 6.61 -19.04
N ILE A 102 12.67 7.66 -19.10
CA ILE A 102 12.13 8.32 -17.91
C ILE A 102 10.76 7.69 -17.61
N LEU A 103 10.58 7.15 -16.40
CA LEU A 103 9.28 6.77 -15.90
C LEU A 103 8.58 8.04 -15.40
N ALA A 104 7.65 8.55 -16.23
CA ALA A 104 7.02 9.85 -16.03
C ALA A 104 5.92 9.87 -14.94
N ASP A 105 5.59 8.72 -14.37
CA ASP A 105 4.59 8.58 -13.30
C ASP A 105 5.05 7.49 -12.31
N THR A 106 4.61 7.63 -11.06
CA THR A 106 4.75 6.59 -10.05
C THR A 106 3.40 5.92 -9.88
N SER A 107 3.23 4.71 -10.45
CA SER A 107 1.92 4.05 -10.51
C SER A 107 1.28 3.83 -9.14
N TYR A 108 2.11 3.74 -8.11
CA TYR A 108 1.74 3.33 -6.75
C TYR A 108 2.19 4.35 -5.69
N SER A 109 3.51 4.45 -5.48
CA SER A 109 4.12 5.35 -4.51
C SER A 109 5.56 5.63 -4.91
N ALA A 110 6.05 6.85 -4.64
CA ALA A 110 7.40 7.25 -4.99
C ALA A 110 8.50 6.45 -4.24
N CYS A 111 8.20 5.91 -3.06
CA CYS A 111 9.19 5.21 -2.26
C CYS A 111 9.46 3.75 -2.70
N CYS A 112 8.59 3.16 -3.52
CA CYS A 112 8.69 1.76 -3.94
C CYS A 112 9.07 1.71 -5.43
N VAL A 113 9.90 0.73 -5.82
CA VAL A 113 10.34 0.58 -7.21
C VAL A 113 9.18 0.13 -8.09
N ASP A 114 8.96 0.79 -9.22
CA ASP A 114 7.90 0.47 -10.17
C ASP A 114 8.40 -0.50 -11.26
N GLU A 115 8.44 -1.80 -10.91
CA GLU A 115 8.87 -2.85 -11.85
C GLU A 115 7.93 -2.96 -13.06
N ILE A 116 6.64 -2.66 -12.87
CA ILE A 116 5.62 -2.78 -13.93
C ILE A 116 5.81 -1.69 -14.99
N ALA A 117 6.02 -0.44 -14.56
CA ALA A 117 6.30 0.64 -15.49
C ALA A 117 7.63 0.43 -16.24
N ALA A 118 8.64 -0.10 -15.56
CA ALA A 118 9.93 -0.44 -16.18
C ALA A 118 9.81 -1.59 -17.20
N GLU A 119 8.93 -2.57 -16.96
CA GLU A 119 8.65 -3.66 -17.89
C GLU A 119 7.99 -3.20 -19.20
N HIS A 120 7.22 -2.11 -19.21
CA HIS A 120 6.63 -1.59 -20.44
C HIS A 120 7.68 -1.13 -21.49
N VAL A 121 8.92 -0.88 -21.05
CA VAL A 121 10.05 -0.57 -21.93
C VAL A 121 11.09 -1.69 -21.97
N ASP A 122 10.74 -2.87 -21.42
CA ASP A 122 11.63 -4.02 -21.22
C ASP A 122 12.96 -3.59 -20.58
N ALA A 123 12.93 -2.77 -19.52
CA ALA A 123 14.15 -2.30 -18.88
C ALA A 123 15.01 -3.47 -18.33
N ASP A 124 16.32 -3.34 -18.43
CA ASP A 124 17.27 -4.30 -17.84
C ASP A 124 17.60 -3.93 -16.38
N VAL A 125 17.45 -2.65 -16.02
CA VAL A 125 17.73 -2.09 -14.68
C VAL A 125 16.86 -0.85 -14.44
N VAL A 126 16.48 -0.63 -13.17
CA VAL A 126 15.85 0.62 -12.72
C VAL A 126 16.85 1.44 -11.91
N VAL A 127 17.00 2.72 -12.21
CA VAL A 127 17.64 3.69 -11.31
C VAL A 127 16.54 4.40 -10.53
N HIS A 128 16.48 4.14 -9.22
CA HIS A 128 15.49 4.73 -8.32
C HIS A 128 16.13 5.92 -7.60
N TYR A 129 15.63 7.12 -7.88
CA TYR A 129 16.13 8.36 -7.28
C TYR A 129 15.30 8.81 -6.09
N GLY A 130 15.98 9.36 -5.09
CA GLY A 130 15.39 9.93 -3.88
C GLY A 130 15.10 8.88 -2.81
N ARG A 131 14.18 9.21 -1.90
CA ARG A 131 13.88 8.39 -0.72
C ARG A 131 13.23 7.05 -1.14
N SER A 132 13.76 5.94 -0.64
CA SER A 132 13.21 4.61 -0.89
C SER A 132 12.76 3.93 0.40
N CYS A 133 11.67 3.16 0.30
CA CYS A 133 11.24 2.24 1.35
C CYS A 133 12.10 0.97 1.39
N LEU A 134 12.97 0.75 0.40
CA LEU A 134 13.90 -0.38 0.27
C LEU A 134 13.24 -1.77 0.23
N SER A 135 11.93 -1.82 -0.09
CA SER A 135 11.21 -3.08 -0.26
C SER A 135 11.90 -3.92 -1.35
N PRO A 136 12.07 -5.24 -1.13
CA PRO A 136 12.78 -6.10 -2.07
C PRO A 136 12.04 -6.18 -3.41
N THR A 137 12.78 -6.00 -4.50
CA THR A 137 12.29 -6.21 -5.87
C THR A 137 12.35 -7.68 -6.27
N SER A 138 11.60 -8.06 -7.30
CA SER A 138 11.41 -9.47 -7.67
C SER A 138 11.89 -9.83 -9.07
N ARG A 139 11.95 -8.85 -9.98
CA ARG A 139 12.16 -9.05 -11.43
C ARG A 139 13.35 -8.29 -11.96
N LEU A 140 13.60 -7.08 -11.47
CA LEU A 140 14.63 -6.19 -11.99
C LEU A 140 15.69 -5.83 -10.93
N PRO A 141 16.98 -5.76 -11.34
CA PRO A 141 18.00 -5.13 -10.52
C PRO A 141 17.73 -3.63 -10.41
N VAL A 142 18.16 -3.04 -9.30
CA VAL A 142 17.91 -1.64 -8.98
C VAL A 142 19.20 -0.96 -8.53
N ILE A 143 19.48 0.20 -9.10
CA ILE A 143 20.48 1.15 -8.60
C ILE A 143 19.73 2.17 -7.76
N TYR A 144 20.01 2.22 -6.47
CA TYR A 144 19.44 3.23 -5.58
C TYR A 144 20.35 4.46 -5.49
N VAL A 145 19.78 5.63 -5.75
CA VAL A 145 20.41 6.94 -5.60
C VAL A 145 19.56 7.77 -4.63
N PHE A 146 19.91 7.75 -3.34
CA PHE A 146 19.07 8.40 -2.30
C PHE A 146 19.13 9.92 -2.29
N THR A 147 20.00 10.49 -3.13
CA THR A 147 20.39 11.89 -3.22
C THR A 147 21.12 12.42 -1.98
N HIS A 148 22.35 12.85 -2.17
CA HIS A 148 23.21 13.33 -1.09
C HIS A 148 22.72 14.67 -0.52
N HIS A 149 22.48 14.74 0.79
CA HIS A 149 22.05 15.95 1.46
C HIS A 149 23.10 16.39 2.48
N ASN A 150 23.53 17.65 2.39
CA ASN A 150 24.50 18.21 3.32
C ASN A 150 23.97 18.18 4.76
N LEU A 151 24.85 17.83 5.70
CA LEU A 151 24.57 17.76 7.13
C LEU A 151 25.72 18.39 7.92
N ASP A 152 25.41 19.31 8.84
CA ASP A 152 26.42 19.84 9.77
C ASP A 152 26.71 18.80 10.86
N HIS A 153 27.89 18.18 10.77
CA HIS A 153 28.27 17.12 11.71
C HIS A 153 28.44 17.65 13.13
N GLU A 154 28.96 18.88 13.32
CA GLU A 154 29.19 19.40 14.67
C GLU A 154 27.87 19.74 15.37
N GLU A 155 26.87 20.23 14.63
CA GLU A 155 25.53 20.45 15.17
C GLU A 155 24.89 19.13 15.65
N VAL A 156 24.95 18.08 14.82
CA VAL A 156 24.38 16.77 15.15
C VAL A 156 25.08 16.17 16.37
N LEU A 157 26.42 16.25 16.42
CA LEU A 157 27.19 15.72 17.54
C LEU A 157 26.88 16.48 18.84
N ALA A 158 26.78 17.81 18.80
CA ALA A 158 26.39 18.62 19.95
C ALA A 158 24.96 18.31 20.42
N ALA A 159 24.03 18.10 19.50
CA ALA A 159 22.65 17.71 19.81
C ALA A 159 22.60 16.31 20.45
N PHE A 160 23.40 15.37 19.95
CA PHE A 160 23.51 14.03 20.53
C PHE A 160 24.04 14.07 21.96
N GLU A 161 25.13 14.80 22.21
CA GLU A 161 25.72 14.96 23.55
C GLU A 161 24.79 15.65 24.54
N LYS A 162 24.02 16.63 24.07
CA LYS A 162 22.99 17.29 24.88
C LYS A 162 21.87 16.32 25.26
N GLN A 163 21.48 15.43 24.34
CA GLN A 163 20.42 14.45 24.55
C GLN A 163 20.87 13.30 25.46
N TYR A 164 22.13 12.88 25.35
CA TYR A 164 22.73 11.82 26.16
C TYR A 164 24.01 12.28 26.85
N PRO A 165 23.92 13.01 27.98
CA PRO A 165 25.09 13.44 28.74
C PRO A 165 25.92 12.28 29.32
N ASP A 166 25.28 11.12 29.53
CA ASP A 166 25.93 9.89 29.99
C ASP A 166 26.50 9.10 28.80
N LYS A 167 27.80 8.81 28.86
CA LYS A 167 28.56 8.15 27.78
C LYS A 167 28.36 6.63 27.75
N ASP A 168 27.90 6.05 28.85
CA ASP A 168 27.62 4.60 28.93
C ASP A 168 26.23 4.24 28.36
N VAL A 169 25.49 5.23 27.81
CA VAL A 169 24.16 5.04 27.22
C VAL A 169 24.16 3.97 26.12
N LYS A 170 23.13 3.13 26.13
CA LYS A 170 22.81 2.20 25.03
C LYS A 170 22.02 2.94 23.97
N ALA A 171 22.72 3.52 23.00
CA ALA A 171 22.12 4.28 21.92
C ALA A 171 22.37 3.62 20.56
N VAL A 172 21.44 3.82 19.62
CA VAL A 172 21.61 3.48 18.21
C VAL A 172 21.54 4.78 17.40
N LEU A 173 22.58 5.09 16.65
CA LEU A 173 22.58 6.16 15.67
C LEU A 173 21.98 5.66 14.36
N MET A 174 20.86 6.27 13.96
CA MET A 174 20.14 5.96 12.75
C MET A 174 19.85 7.24 11.98
N ALA A 175 19.70 7.15 10.66
CA ALA A 175 19.31 8.29 9.83
C ALA A 175 18.25 7.87 8.80
N ASP A 176 17.54 8.86 8.27
CA ASP A 176 16.80 8.67 7.03
C ASP A 176 17.77 8.20 5.92
N VAL A 177 17.25 7.50 4.90
CA VAL A 177 18.08 6.93 3.83
C VAL A 177 18.87 8.01 3.08
N THR A 178 18.37 9.25 3.03
CA THR A 178 19.03 10.38 2.39
C THR A 178 20.25 10.93 3.14
N TYR A 179 20.43 10.55 4.42
CA TYR A 179 21.55 10.98 5.28
C TYR A 179 22.38 9.79 5.81
N GLN A 180 22.14 8.59 5.28
CA GLN A 180 22.73 7.34 5.78
C GLN A 180 24.26 7.31 5.60
N ASP A 181 24.78 7.98 4.59
CA ASP A 181 26.20 8.13 4.29
C ASP A 181 26.97 8.92 5.35
N HIS A 182 26.30 9.78 6.13
CA HIS A 182 26.92 10.49 7.26
C HIS A 182 27.04 9.64 8.54
N VAL A 183 26.23 8.59 8.70
CA VAL A 183 26.17 7.78 9.92
C VAL A 183 27.54 7.18 10.31
N PRO A 184 28.35 6.61 9.40
CA PRO A 184 29.66 6.05 9.75
C PRO A 184 30.64 7.09 10.34
N ALA A 185 30.69 8.28 9.75
CA ALA A 185 31.56 9.37 10.20
C ALA A 185 31.15 9.89 11.59
N LEU A 186 29.85 10.13 11.78
CA LEU A 186 29.29 10.57 13.06
C LEU A 186 29.48 9.54 14.17
N THR A 187 29.29 8.26 13.86
CA THR A 187 29.50 7.16 14.82
C THR A 187 30.96 7.13 15.29
N SER A 188 31.90 7.24 14.35
CA SER A 188 33.34 7.27 14.65
C SER A 188 33.72 8.47 15.53
N ALA A 189 33.15 9.64 15.25
CA ALA A 189 33.35 10.84 16.05
C ALA A 189 32.78 10.69 17.47
N LEU A 190 31.58 10.14 17.64
CA LEU A 190 30.99 9.89 18.96
C LEU A 190 31.79 8.85 19.76
N HIS A 191 32.28 7.79 19.12
CA HIS A 191 33.17 6.83 19.78
C HIS A 191 34.46 7.48 20.25
N ALA A 192 35.08 8.35 19.44
CA ALA A 192 36.26 9.11 19.84
C ALA A 192 35.99 10.05 21.04
N ARG A 193 34.74 10.50 21.20
CA ARG A 193 34.29 11.32 22.36
C ARG A 193 33.90 10.48 23.59
N GLY A 194 33.93 9.15 23.49
CA GLY A 194 33.84 8.22 24.62
C GLY A 194 32.54 7.41 24.72
N TYR A 195 31.66 7.45 23.71
CA TYR A 195 30.45 6.61 23.69
C TYR A 195 30.78 5.18 23.24
N THR A 196 30.99 4.24 24.18
CA THR A 196 31.44 2.88 23.85
C THR A 196 30.29 1.92 23.50
N ASN A 197 29.08 2.19 24.00
CA ASN A 197 27.88 1.36 23.79
C ASN A 197 27.00 1.85 22.64
N LEU A 198 27.53 2.73 21.79
CA LEU A 198 26.82 3.29 20.65
C LEU A 198 26.90 2.33 19.46
N LEU A 199 25.74 1.88 18.98
CA LEU A 199 25.58 1.15 17.74
C LEU A 199 25.19 2.10 16.60
N SER A 200 25.44 1.71 15.35
CA SER A 200 24.96 2.43 14.18
C SER A 200 24.15 1.52 13.27
N THR A 201 23.44 2.09 12.30
CA THR A 201 22.69 1.31 11.31
C THR A 201 23.36 1.33 9.95
N THR A 202 23.25 0.23 9.20
CA THR A 202 23.51 0.18 7.75
C THR A 202 22.28 -0.34 7.01
N ILE A 203 22.11 0.10 5.76
CA ILE A 203 20.99 -0.31 4.90
C ILE A 203 21.15 -1.78 4.48
N ILE A 204 20.03 -2.51 4.55
CA ILE A 204 19.83 -3.83 3.95
C ILE A 204 18.42 -3.90 3.35
N HIS A 205 18.11 -4.93 2.56
CA HIS A 205 16.78 -5.12 1.97
C HIS A 205 15.98 -6.20 2.70
N ASP A 206 15.89 -6.09 4.02
CA ASP A 206 15.07 -6.96 4.87
C ASP A 206 14.03 -6.14 5.65
N PRO A 207 12.77 -6.06 5.17
CA PRO A 207 11.73 -5.33 5.87
C PRO A 207 11.33 -6.00 7.20
N THR A 208 11.61 -7.28 7.37
CA THR A 208 11.26 -8.05 8.59
C THR A 208 12.30 -7.97 9.69
N GLY A 209 13.43 -7.31 9.44
CA GLY A 209 14.49 -7.09 10.40
C GLY A 209 14.00 -6.38 11.68
N GLN A 210 14.84 -6.44 12.71
CA GLN A 210 14.59 -5.76 13.99
C GLN A 210 14.28 -4.26 13.77
N ILE A 211 15.08 -3.63 12.91
CA ILE A 211 14.80 -2.32 12.32
C ILE A 211 14.51 -2.57 10.83
N PRO A 212 13.37 -2.09 10.29
CA PRO A 212 13.03 -2.30 8.88
C PRO A 212 14.15 -1.83 7.94
N ASN A 213 14.60 -2.74 7.07
CA ASN A 213 15.61 -2.51 6.04
C ASN A 213 16.95 -1.97 6.58
N ARG A 214 17.25 -2.25 7.85
CA ARG A 214 18.50 -1.86 8.48
C ARG A 214 19.02 -2.97 9.38
N THR A 215 20.33 -3.12 9.42
CA THR A 215 21.00 -3.95 10.43
C THR A 215 21.87 -3.09 11.32
N LEU A 216 22.04 -3.55 12.56
CA LEU A 216 22.88 -2.91 13.56
C LEU A 216 24.33 -3.25 13.27
N VAL A 217 25.19 -2.24 13.36
CA VAL A 217 26.63 -2.35 13.23
C VAL A 217 27.26 -1.94 14.55
N ALA A 218 28.07 -2.85 15.10
CA ALA A 218 28.84 -2.58 16.30
C ALA A 218 30.16 -1.87 15.97
N PRO A 219 30.70 -1.07 16.89
CA PRO A 219 32.07 -0.54 16.80
C PRO A 219 33.06 -1.65 16.45
N GLN A 220 33.91 -1.43 15.45
CA GLN A 220 35.06 -2.29 15.21
C GLN A 220 36.35 -1.64 15.71
N PRO A 221 37.27 -2.41 16.33
CA PRO A 221 38.55 -1.88 16.81
C PRO A 221 39.52 -1.41 15.70
N GLN A 222 39.35 -1.81 14.44
CA GLN A 222 40.27 -1.50 13.33
C GLN A 222 39.56 -1.34 11.98
N ALA A 223 40.05 -0.43 11.14
CA ALA A 223 39.45 0.01 9.86
C ALA A 223 39.61 -0.95 8.67
N THR A 224 40.19 -2.14 8.85
CA THR A 224 40.54 -3.08 7.76
C THR A 224 39.60 -4.26 7.62
N ASP A 225 38.71 -4.49 8.60
CA ASP A 225 37.75 -5.59 8.55
C ASP A 225 36.39 -5.08 8.03
N ALA A 226 35.71 -5.91 7.23
CA ALA A 226 34.38 -5.58 6.73
C ALA A 226 33.40 -5.37 7.92
N PRO A 227 32.46 -4.41 7.83
CA PRO A 227 31.51 -4.13 8.90
C PRO A 227 30.78 -5.42 9.29
N ARG A 228 30.92 -5.82 10.55
CA ARG A 228 30.33 -7.04 11.09
C ARG A 228 28.99 -6.66 11.68
N ALA A 229 27.91 -7.23 11.15
CA ALA A 229 26.59 -7.11 11.73
C ALA A 229 26.68 -7.44 13.22
N ALA A 230 26.19 -6.53 14.07
CA ALA A 230 25.99 -6.83 15.47
C ALA A 230 25.10 -8.07 15.55
N THR A 231 25.41 -9.00 16.45
CA THR A 231 24.62 -10.23 16.61
C THR A 231 23.15 -9.85 16.79
N ASN A 232 22.26 -10.46 16.00
CA ASN A 232 20.80 -10.23 15.97
C ASN A 232 20.05 -10.50 17.30
N ASP A 233 20.78 -10.62 18.41
CA ASP A 233 20.31 -11.00 19.74
C ASP A 233 20.36 -9.81 20.73
N SER A 234 20.70 -8.60 20.27
CA SER A 234 20.59 -7.40 21.13
C SER A 234 19.13 -6.99 21.31
N ASP A 235 18.65 -6.95 22.56
CA ASP A 235 17.32 -6.46 22.91
C ASP A 235 17.22 -4.95 22.64
N LEU A 236 16.62 -4.59 21.50
CA LEU A 236 16.37 -3.20 21.12
C LEU A 236 15.49 -2.45 22.13
N LYS A 237 14.67 -3.14 22.93
CA LYS A 237 13.82 -2.50 23.95
C LYS A 237 14.64 -1.83 25.05
N SER A 238 15.92 -2.20 25.19
CA SER A 238 16.87 -1.57 26.11
C SER A 238 17.70 -0.44 25.49
N HIS A 239 17.50 -0.14 24.20
CA HIS A 239 18.25 0.87 23.46
C HIS A 239 17.37 2.08 23.12
N SER A 240 17.97 3.26 23.17
CA SER A 240 17.37 4.50 22.66
C SER A 240 17.88 4.77 21.24
N ILE A 241 17.00 5.13 20.30
CA ILE A 241 17.41 5.50 18.94
C ILE A 241 17.54 7.02 18.85
N PHE A 242 18.67 7.50 18.34
CA PHE A 242 18.83 8.87 17.88
C PHE A 242 18.75 8.87 16.35
N HIS A 243 17.66 9.42 15.83
CA HIS A 243 17.35 9.44 14.41
C HIS A 243 17.66 10.81 13.80
N ILE A 244 18.51 10.83 12.77
CA ILE A 244 18.83 12.03 11.99
C ILE A 244 17.77 12.20 10.90
N SER A 245 17.20 13.40 10.81
CA SER A 245 16.02 13.75 10.01
C SER A 245 14.72 13.14 10.53
N THR A 246 13.57 13.61 10.06
CA THR A 246 12.26 13.07 10.44
C THR A 246 12.00 11.78 9.66
N PRO A 247 11.86 10.62 10.32
CA PRO A 247 11.55 9.37 9.61
C PRO A 247 10.08 9.35 9.19
N PRO A 248 9.71 8.51 8.20
CA PRO A 248 8.33 8.32 7.80
C PRO A 248 7.49 7.77 8.96
N THR A 249 6.22 8.16 8.98
CA THR A 249 5.26 7.81 10.02
C THR A 249 5.17 6.29 10.28
N SER A 250 5.27 5.47 9.22
CA SER A 250 5.27 4.01 9.32
C SER A 250 6.47 3.46 10.10
N LEU A 251 7.66 4.07 9.93
CA LEU A 251 8.85 3.69 10.66
C LEU A 251 8.75 4.11 12.14
N LEU A 252 8.20 5.29 12.41
CA LEU A 252 7.91 5.74 13.78
C LEU A 252 7.00 4.75 14.53
N LEU A 253 5.90 4.34 13.89
CA LEU A 253 4.98 3.36 14.46
C LEU A 253 5.65 1.99 14.67
N ALA A 254 6.39 1.50 13.67
CA ALA A 254 7.07 0.21 13.75
C ALA A 254 8.11 0.15 14.88
N LEU A 255 8.83 1.25 15.13
CA LEU A 255 9.86 1.30 16.17
C LEU A 255 9.31 1.55 17.57
N SER A 256 8.15 2.18 17.69
CA SER A 256 7.61 2.63 18.98
C SER A 256 7.45 1.55 20.05
N SER A 257 7.24 0.30 19.66
CA SER A 257 7.12 -0.86 20.55
C SER A 257 8.40 -1.70 20.64
N ARG A 258 9.40 -1.40 19.79
CA ARG A 258 10.65 -2.15 19.66
C ARG A 258 11.81 -1.51 20.42
N VAL A 259 11.72 -0.23 20.78
CA VAL A 259 12.82 0.56 21.37
C VAL A 259 12.42 1.20 22.69
N GLN A 260 13.41 1.56 23.52
CA GLN A 260 13.16 2.24 24.80
C GLN A 260 12.63 3.66 24.58
N ALA A 261 13.30 4.40 23.70
CA ALA A 261 12.98 5.77 23.34
C ALA A 261 13.44 6.06 21.91
N LEU A 262 12.76 7.00 21.26
CA LEU A 262 13.11 7.47 19.93
C LEU A 262 13.24 9.00 19.96
N HIS A 263 14.43 9.49 19.65
CA HIS A 263 14.76 10.90 19.59
C HIS A 263 15.01 11.28 18.14
N ILE A 264 14.34 12.32 17.66
CA ILE A 264 14.43 12.77 16.28
C ILE A 264 15.17 14.10 16.27
N HIS A 265 16.28 14.15 15.52
CA HIS A 265 17.02 15.37 15.25
C HIS A 265 16.53 15.95 13.91
N PRO A 266 15.86 17.12 13.91
CA PRO A 266 15.37 17.74 12.69
C PRO A 266 16.54 18.27 11.86
N THR A 267 16.51 18.04 10.56
CA THR A 267 17.51 18.54 9.60
C THR A 267 16.96 19.63 8.68
N ASP A 268 15.64 19.85 8.70
CA ASP A 268 15.01 20.89 7.88
C ASP A 268 15.08 22.24 8.60
N ASN A 269 15.61 23.26 7.91
CA ASN A 269 15.65 24.65 8.39
C ASN A 269 14.27 25.24 8.72
N ASN A 270 13.19 24.59 8.29
CA ASN A 270 11.86 24.90 8.76
C ASN A 270 11.67 24.35 10.17
N ASN A 271 12.00 25.20 11.15
CA ASN A 271 11.74 25.08 12.58
C ASN A 271 10.25 24.86 12.98
N ASN A 272 9.41 24.35 12.08
CA ASN A 272 7.95 24.36 12.23
C ASN A 272 7.25 22.99 12.05
N THR A 273 7.96 21.87 11.98
CA THR A 273 7.30 20.54 11.89
C THR A 273 7.80 19.47 12.86
N ALA A 274 8.66 19.83 13.82
CA ALA A 274 8.79 19.03 15.04
C ALA A 274 7.58 19.23 15.97
N SER A 275 6.35 19.14 15.43
CA SER A 275 5.25 18.70 16.27
C SER A 275 5.69 17.34 16.78
N SER A 276 6.02 17.24 18.06
CA SER A 276 6.29 15.97 18.75
C SER A 276 5.16 15.01 18.34
N PHE A 277 5.43 14.14 17.38
CA PHE A 277 4.46 13.17 16.92
C PHE A 277 4.31 12.20 18.09
N SER A 278 3.28 12.44 18.91
CA SER A 278 2.95 11.55 20.01
C SER A 278 2.56 10.22 19.39
N THR A 279 3.50 9.28 19.32
CA THR A 279 3.25 7.94 18.81
C THR A 279 2.06 7.27 19.50
N PRO A 280 1.85 7.42 20.82
CA PRO A 280 0.64 6.94 21.47
C PRO A 280 -0.66 7.51 20.89
N ARG A 281 -0.68 8.81 20.54
CA ARG A 281 -1.85 9.45 19.91
C ARG A 281 -2.10 8.89 18.51
N LEU A 282 -1.04 8.68 17.73
CA LEU A 282 -1.16 8.10 16.39
C LEU A 282 -1.65 6.64 16.45
N LEU A 283 -1.07 5.82 17.32
CA LEU A 283 -1.54 4.45 17.59
C LEU A 283 -3.00 4.44 18.05
N GLY A 284 -3.40 5.35 18.95
CA GLY A 284 -4.79 5.47 19.38
C GLY A 284 -5.76 5.76 18.23
N ARG A 285 -5.37 6.60 17.25
CA ARG A 285 -6.14 6.85 16.03
C ARG A 285 -6.22 5.60 15.15
N ARG A 286 -5.13 4.84 15.02
CA ARG A 286 -5.12 3.55 14.30
C ARG A 286 -6.05 2.53 14.96
N TYR A 287 -6.02 2.42 16.28
CA TYR A 287 -6.91 1.54 17.04
C TYR A 287 -8.38 1.91 16.85
N ALA A 288 -8.72 3.20 16.79
CA ALA A 288 -10.08 3.63 16.47
C ALA A 288 -10.53 3.15 15.08
N ARG A 289 -9.68 3.25 14.05
CA ARG A 289 -10.02 2.76 12.68
C ARG A 289 -10.20 1.25 12.63
N LEU A 290 -9.28 0.52 13.28
CA LEU A 290 -9.32 -0.93 13.40
C LEU A 290 -10.63 -1.39 14.06
N LEU A 291 -11.03 -0.71 15.13
CA LEU A 291 -12.28 -0.97 15.84
C LEU A 291 -13.53 -0.75 14.97
N THR A 292 -13.52 0.27 14.10
CA THR A 292 -14.58 0.47 13.09
C THR A 292 -14.61 -0.69 12.10
N LEU A 293 -13.47 -1.23 11.68
CA LEU A 293 -13.44 -2.36 10.75
C LEU A 293 -13.84 -3.70 11.41
N ALA A 294 -13.68 -3.85 12.72
CA ALA A 294 -14.11 -5.05 13.43
C ALA A 294 -15.62 -5.34 13.26
N SER A 295 -16.46 -4.29 13.21
CA SER A 295 -17.91 -4.40 13.00
C SER A 295 -18.35 -4.40 11.52
N ALA A 296 -17.43 -4.15 10.57
CA ALA A 296 -17.71 -4.11 9.14
C ALA A 296 -18.25 -5.46 8.60
N GLY A 297 -19.28 -5.43 7.74
CA GLY A 297 -19.78 -6.63 7.06
C GLY A 297 -19.04 -6.91 5.75
N ILE A 298 -18.63 -5.84 5.06
CA ILE A 298 -17.95 -5.89 3.76
C ILE A 298 -16.60 -5.18 3.87
N ILE A 299 -15.52 -5.90 3.57
CA ILE A 299 -14.15 -5.39 3.60
C ILE A 299 -13.57 -5.40 2.18
N GLY A 300 -13.05 -4.27 1.72
CA GLY A 300 -12.31 -4.20 0.46
C GLY A 300 -10.82 -4.47 0.67
N ILE A 301 -10.21 -5.24 -0.22
CA ILE A 301 -8.77 -5.48 -0.28
C ILE A 301 -8.21 -4.63 -1.42
N LEU A 302 -7.40 -3.62 -1.09
CA LEU A 302 -6.74 -2.73 -2.03
C LEU A 302 -5.34 -3.22 -2.31
N VAL A 303 -5.06 -3.62 -3.56
CA VAL A 303 -3.70 -3.95 -3.99
C VAL A 303 -3.07 -2.67 -4.52
N ASN A 304 -2.25 -2.00 -3.69
CA ASN A 304 -1.62 -0.71 -3.96
C ASN A 304 -0.21 -0.84 -4.55
N THR A 305 0.34 -2.03 -4.73
CA THR A 305 1.57 -2.22 -5.51
C THR A 305 1.70 -3.69 -5.89
N LEU A 306 2.19 -3.93 -7.12
CA LEU A 306 2.48 -5.26 -7.65
C LEU A 306 3.98 -5.60 -7.62
N SER A 307 4.80 -4.68 -7.12
CA SER A 307 6.27 -4.82 -7.04
C SER A 307 6.71 -5.53 -5.76
N VAL A 308 5.85 -5.62 -4.75
CA VAL A 308 6.19 -6.30 -3.48
C VAL A 308 6.06 -7.80 -3.65
N SER A 309 7.10 -8.54 -3.27
CA SER A 309 7.10 -10.00 -3.28
C SER A 309 5.91 -10.59 -2.50
N ASN A 310 5.40 -11.75 -2.94
CA ASN A 310 4.35 -12.50 -2.24
C ASN A 310 3.02 -11.76 -2.02
N TYR A 311 2.71 -10.73 -2.82
CA TYR A 311 1.42 -10.03 -2.69
C TYR A 311 0.21 -10.93 -3.00
N LEU A 312 0.32 -11.84 -3.98
CA LEU A 312 -0.79 -12.76 -4.34
C LEU A 312 -1.16 -13.70 -3.20
N SER A 313 -0.17 -14.37 -2.59
CA SER A 313 -0.39 -15.25 -1.44
C SER A 313 -0.91 -14.49 -0.23
N SER A 314 -0.44 -13.25 -0.03
CA SER A 314 -0.95 -12.36 1.01
C SER A 314 -2.43 -12.01 0.79
N VAL A 315 -2.81 -11.66 -0.44
CA VAL A 315 -4.21 -11.38 -0.81
C VAL A 315 -5.11 -12.60 -0.59
N ASP A 316 -4.65 -13.79 -0.96
CA ASP A 316 -5.39 -15.04 -0.74
C ASP A 316 -5.55 -15.35 0.74
N THR A 317 -4.49 -15.17 1.54
CA THR A 317 -4.52 -15.34 2.99
C THR A 317 -5.49 -14.35 3.65
N ILE A 318 -5.44 -13.08 3.26
CA ILE A 318 -6.36 -12.03 3.75
C ILE A 318 -7.81 -12.39 3.37
N ARG A 319 -8.05 -12.87 2.15
CA ARG A 319 -9.37 -13.32 1.71
C ARG A 319 -9.89 -14.47 2.58
N LYS A 320 -9.06 -15.47 2.87
CA LYS A 320 -9.39 -16.59 3.77
C LYS A 320 -9.70 -16.09 5.19
N GLN A 321 -8.90 -15.18 5.73
CA GLN A 321 -9.13 -14.60 7.07
C GLN A 321 -10.45 -13.83 7.16
N ILE A 322 -10.78 -13.02 6.15
CA ILE A 322 -12.04 -12.27 6.10
C ILE A 322 -13.23 -13.23 5.98
N ALA A 323 -13.13 -14.25 5.13
CA ALA A 323 -14.16 -15.27 4.96
C ALA A 323 -14.37 -16.10 6.24
N ALA A 324 -13.30 -16.49 6.94
CA ALA A 324 -13.37 -17.20 8.22
C ALA A 324 -14.05 -16.36 9.32
N ALA A 325 -13.95 -15.03 9.24
CA ALA A 325 -14.68 -14.11 10.11
C ALA A 325 -16.17 -13.93 9.72
N GLY A 326 -16.63 -14.62 8.67
CA GLY A 326 -18.00 -14.53 8.13
C GLY A 326 -18.27 -13.25 7.33
N LYS A 327 -17.23 -12.50 6.96
CA LYS A 327 -17.34 -11.20 6.26
C LYS A 327 -17.13 -11.38 4.76
N LYS A 328 -17.70 -10.47 3.95
CA LYS A 328 -17.51 -10.48 2.49
C LYS A 328 -16.28 -9.65 2.11
N SER A 329 -15.47 -10.13 1.17
CA SER A 329 -14.32 -9.39 0.63
C SER A 329 -14.46 -9.05 -0.85
N TYR A 330 -14.02 -7.85 -1.25
CA TYR A 330 -13.81 -7.47 -2.66
C TYR A 330 -12.34 -7.11 -2.89
N THR A 331 -11.69 -7.69 -3.90
CA THR A 331 -10.31 -7.30 -4.26
C THR A 331 -10.34 -6.26 -5.38
N VAL A 332 -9.70 -5.13 -5.15
CA VAL A 332 -9.56 -4.03 -6.12
C VAL A 332 -8.08 -3.74 -6.29
N VAL A 333 -7.59 -3.85 -7.53
CA VAL A 333 -6.25 -3.42 -7.89
C VAL A 333 -6.32 -1.94 -8.23
N VAL A 334 -5.58 -1.12 -7.49
CA VAL A 334 -5.58 0.33 -7.67
C VAL A 334 -4.16 0.83 -7.53
N GLY A 335 -3.77 1.77 -8.38
CA GLY A 335 -2.53 2.53 -8.21
C GLY A 335 -2.56 3.43 -6.98
N LYS A 336 -1.90 4.60 -7.06
CA LYS A 336 -1.95 5.66 -6.04
C LYS A 336 -3.39 5.89 -5.55
N LEU A 337 -3.58 5.73 -4.24
CA LEU A 337 -4.88 5.83 -3.59
C LEU A 337 -5.41 7.26 -3.63
N ASN A 338 -6.70 7.41 -3.90
CA ASN A 338 -7.39 8.70 -3.92
C ASN A 338 -8.81 8.50 -3.35
N PRO A 339 -9.33 9.40 -2.49
CA PRO A 339 -10.71 9.38 -2.01
C PRO A 339 -11.76 9.14 -3.09
N ALA A 340 -11.63 9.79 -4.25
CA ALA A 340 -12.57 9.66 -5.36
C ALA A 340 -12.61 8.21 -5.91
N LYS A 341 -11.47 7.54 -6.00
CA LYS A 341 -11.39 6.14 -6.47
C LYS A 341 -12.12 5.20 -5.50
N LEU A 342 -11.94 5.39 -4.19
CA LEU A 342 -12.54 4.53 -3.17
C LEU A 342 -14.03 4.84 -2.93
N ALA A 343 -14.46 6.09 -3.13
CA ALA A 343 -15.85 6.50 -2.96
C ALA A 343 -16.83 5.80 -3.94
N ASN A 344 -16.33 5.30 -5.08
CA ASN A 344 -17.13 4.55 -6.05
C ASN A 344 -17.69 3.22 -5.50
N PHE A 345 -17.10 2.71 -4.41
CA PHE A 345 -17.50 1.46 -3.76
C PHE A 345 -18.17 1.75 -2.40
N ALA A 346 -19.30 2.47 -2.44
CA ALA A 346 -20.02 2.90 -1.25
C ALA A 346 -20.52 1.76 -0.35
N GLU A 347 -20.69 0.57 -0.92
CA GLU A 347 -21.03 -0.68 -0.22
C GLU A 347 -19.89 -1.19 0.67
N VAL A 348 -18.64 -0.80 0.44
CA VAL A 348 -17.51 -1.25 1.26
C VAL A 348 -17.48 -0.46 2.57
N ASP A 349 -17.47 -1.16 3.70
CA ASP A 349 -17.48 -0.54 5.03
C ASP A 349 -16.06 -0.12 5.47
N GLY A 350 -15.02 -0.70 4.88
CA GLY A 350 -13.63 -0.29 5.06
C GLY A 350 -12.65 -1.13 4.27
N TRP A 351 -11.40 -0.68 4.27
CA TRP A 351 -10.37 -1.13 3.33
C TRP A 351 -9.13 -1.66 4.04
N VAL A 352 -8.53 -2.68 3.43
CA VAL A 352 -7.24 -3.24 3.82
C VAL A 352 -6.28 -3.03 2.67
N VAL A 353 -5.20 -2.28 2.88
CA VAL A 353 -4.21 -1.98 1.85
C VAL A 353 -3.08 -3.01 1.89
N VAL A 354 -2.92 -3.72 0.78
CA VAL A 354 -1.78 -4.58 0.49
C VAL A 354 -0.77 -3.74 -0.30
N GLY A 355 0.33 -3.38 0.35
CA GLY A 355 1.42 -2.63 -0.28
C GLY A 355 2.73 -2.73 0.51
N CYS A 356 3.70 -1.90 0.15
CA CYS A 356 4.98 -1.81 0.87
C CYS A 356 4.75 -1.31 2.30
N TRP A 357 5.64 -1.69 3.22
CA TRP A 357 5.50 -1.42 4.67
C TRP A 357 5.40 0.06 5.02
N GLU A 358 5.85 0.92 4.12
CA GLU A 358 5.82 2.35 4.30
C GLU A 358 4.53 3.00 3.78
N SER A 359 4.18 2.80 2.51
CA SER A 359 3.03 3.45 1.85
C SER A 359 1.68 2.80 2.15
N SER A 360 1.68 1.63 2.78
CA SER A 360 0.48 0.98 3.31
C SER A 360 -0.20 1.79 4.42
N LEU A 361 0.56 2.65 5.12
CA LEU A 361 -0.02 3.59 6.09
C LEU A 361 -0.65 4.77 5.36
N VAL A 362 -1.97 4.73 5.27
CA VAL A 362 -2.75 5.86 4.76
C VAL A 362 -3.01 6.86 5.90
N GLU A 363 -2.49 8.07 5.73
CA GLU A 363 -2.58 9.17 6.71
C GLU A 363 -4.04 9.64 6.93
N ASP A 364 -4.23 10.47 7.96
CA ASP A 364 -5.56 10.88 8.42
C ASP A 364 -6.18 12.06 7.69
N ASP A 365 -5.34 12.93 7.15
CA ASP A 365 -5.69 14.10 6.36
C ASP A 365 -6.08 13.76 4.92
N ALA A 366 -5.84 12.51 4.49
CA ALA A 366 -6.13 12.07 3.13
C ALA A 366 -7.63 12.03 2.76
N GLY A 367 -8.55 12.32 3.69
CA GLY A 367 -9.96 12.58 3.36
C GLY A 367 -10.79 11.36 2.95
N PHE A 368 -10.33 10.15 3.26
CA PHE A 368 -11.05 8.92 2.91
C PHE A 368 -12.35 8.76 3.71
N TYR A 369 -13.45 8.47 3.02
CA TYR A 369 -14.78 8.28 3.62
C TYR A 369 -14.90 7.00 4.47
N ARG A 370 -14.07 6.00 4.18
CA ARG A 370 -14.03 4.70 4.86
C ARG A 370 -12.64 4.46 5.43
N PRO A 371 -12.53 3.80 6.60
CA PRO A 371 -11.23 3.55 7.23
C PRO A 371 -10.37 2.67 6.31
N VAL A 372 -9.09 3.02 6.24
CA VAL A 372 -8.08 2.26 5.51
C VAL A 372 -7.03 1.77 6.51
N ILE A 373 -6.87 0.45 6.58
CA ILE A 373 -6.00 -0.24 7.53
C ILE A 373 -4.99 -1.16 6.83
N THR A 374 -3.98 -1.60 7.58
CA THR A 374 -2.94 -2.53 7.09
C THR A 374 -3.36 -3.98 7.33
N PRO A 375 -2.69 -4.98 6.71
CA PRO A 375 -3.00 -6.39 6.95
C PRO A 375 -2.75 -6.82 8.39
N PHE A 376 -1.73 -6.25 9.04
CA PHE A 376 -1.48 -6.45 10.47
C PHE A 376 -2.67 -5.98 11.32
N GLU A 377 -3.16 -4.76 11.05
CA GLU A 377 -4.30 -4.19 11.76
C GLU A 377 -5.58 -5.01 11.51
N LEU A 378 -5.77 -5.53 10.29
CA LEU A 378 -6.88 -6.45 9.99
C LEU A 378 -6.79 -7.70 10.86
N GLY A 379 -5.61 -8.30 10.99
CA GLY A 379 -5.39 -9.47 11.84
C GLY A 379 -5.88 -9.23 13.27
N VAL A 380 -5.57 -8.06 13.84
CA VAL A 380 -6.03 -7.64 15.18
C VAL A 380 -7.53 -7.29 15.20
N ALA A 381 -8.08 -6.70 14.13
CA ALA A 381 -9.51 -6.41 14.01
C ALA A 381 -10.37 -7.68 14.03
N LEU A 382 -9.90 -8.74 13.38
CA LEU A 382 -10.61 -10.01 13.28
C LEU A 382 -10.45 -10.92 14.53
N MET A 383 -9.57 -10.57 15.47
CA MET A 383 -9.50 -11.26 16.76
C MET A 383 -10.79 -11.06 17.56
N GLY A 384 -11.22 -12.11 18.25
CA GLY A 384 -12.32 -12.02 19.23
C GLY A 384 -11.94 -11.10 20.38
N ASP A 385 -12.92 -10.41 20.95
CA ASP A 385 -12.69 -9.36 21.95
C ASP A 385 -11.97 -9.88 23.22
N GLU A 386 -12.15 -11.14 23.59
CA GLU A 386 -11.45 -11.78 24.72
C GLU A 386 -9.95 -11.98 24.48
N ARG A 387 -9.53 -12.12 23.21
CA ARG A 387 -8.14 -12.37 22.83
C ARG A 387 -7.41 -11.12 22.34
N ARG A 388 -8.14 -10.05 22.05
CA ARG A 388 -7.55 -8.82 21.48
C ARG A 388 -6.80 -8.07 22.58
N VAL A 389 -5.50 -7.85 22.37
CA VAL A 389 -4.63 -7.09 23.28
C VAL A 389 -4.01 -5.91 22.53
N TRP A 390 -4.03 -4.73 23.15
CA TRP A 390 -3.36 -3.53 22.62
C TRP A 390 -1.90 -3.51 23.08
N SER A 391 -1.01 -4.16 22.33
CA SER A 391 0.42 -4.27 22.67
C SER A 391 1.25 -3.03 22.36
N GLY A 392 0.70 -2.06 21.63
CA GLY A 392 1.47 -0.95 21.04
C GLY A 392 2.24 -1.34 19.78
N GLU A 393 2.26 -2.63 19.42
CA GLU A 393 2.91 -3.11 18.20
C GLU A 393 2.13 -2.69 16.97
N TRP A 394 2.87 -2.36 15.92
CA TRP A 394 2.32 -1.95 14.65
C TRP A 394 3.23 -2.33 13.50
N TRP A 395 2.64 -2.80 12.40
CA TRP A 395 3.35 -3.08 11.15
C TRP A 395 2.52 -2.66 9.94
N GLY A 396 3.20 -2.04 8.96
CA GLY A 396 2.57 -1.63 7.70
C GLY A 396 2.59 -2.71 6.63
N GLY A 397 3.66 -3.52 6.61
CA GLY A 397 3.94 -4.42 5.50
C GLY A 397 3.13 -5.71 5.51
N ILE A 398 3.25 -6.46 4.42
CA ILE A 398 2.51 -7.72 4.18
C ILE A 398 3.31 -8.96 4.60
N GLU A 399 4.58 -8.80 4.99
CA GLU A 399 5.50 -9.89 5.32
C GLU A 399 5.09 -10.66 6.58
N GLY A 400 4.28 -10.03 7.44
CA GLY A 400 3.66 -10.66 8.61
C GLY A 400 2.40 -11.47 8.30
N VAL A 401 1.89 -11.43 7.07
CA VAL A 401 0.70 -12.20 6.66
C VAL A 401 1.09 -13.65 6.46
N ARG A 402 0.94 -14.47 7.51
CA ARG A 402 1.18 -15.92 7.45
C ARG A 402 -0.14 -16.67 7.41
N GLU A 403 -0.19 -17.76 6.65
CA GLU A 403 -1.23 -18.76 6.84
C GLU A 403 -1.08 -19.31 8.26
N LYS A 404 -2.15 -19.24 9.06
CA LYS A 404 -2.17 -20.01 10.30
C LYS A 404 -2.28 -21.47 9.86
N GLU A 405 -1.24 -22.26 10.13
CA GLU A 405 -1.41 -23.71 10.16
C GLU A 405 -2.57 -23.98 11.12
N GLU A 406 -3.63 -24.61 10.62
CA GLU A 406 -4.72 -25.10 11.46
C GLU A 406 -4.09 -26.05 12.47
N GLY A 407 -3.93 -25.57 13.70
CA GLY A 407 -3.44 -26.39 14.80
C GLY A 407 -4.37 -27.60 14.93
N VAL A 408 -3.79 -28.78 14.71
CA VAL A 408 -4.36 -30.07 15.10
C VAL A 408 -4.83 -29.91 16.54
N VAL A 409 -6.14 -29.85 16.73
CA VAL A 409 -6.74 -29.88 18.05
C VAL A 409 -6.41 -31.26 18.62
N ALA A 410 -5.60 -31.28 19.68
CA ALA A 410 -5.25 -32.50 20.38
C ALA A 410 -6.54 -33.17 20.88
N GLU A 411 -6.68 -34.45 20.54
CA GLU A 411 -7.70 -35.35 21.09
C GLU A 411 -7.57 -35.36 22.63
N GLY A 412 -8.64 -34.93 23.30
CA GLY A 412 -8.72 -34.85 24.75
C GLY A 412 -10.17 -34.85 25.21
N GLU A 413 -10.62 -36.04 25.57
CA GLU A 413 -11.78 -36.41 26.40
C GLU A 413 -13.19 -36.19 25.81
N GLU A 414 -13.76 -37.33 25.40
CA GLU A 414 -15.16 -37.56 25.06
C GLU A 414 -16.05 -37.35 26.31
N ASP A 415 -16.66 -36.19 26.44
CA ASP A 415 -17.91 -36.06 27.19
C ASP A 415 -19.08 -36.35 26.23
N GLN A 416 -19.73 -37.49 26.45
CA GLN A 416 -21.00 -37.85 25.83
C GLN A 416 -22.04 -36.78 26.13
N VAL A 417 -22.38 -35.99 25.13
CA VAL A 417 -23.64 -35.25 25.09
C VAL A 417 -24.49 -35.91 24.01
N ASP A 418 -25.58 -36.53 24.47
CA ASP A 418 -26.58 -37.19 23.64
C ASP A 418 -27.00 -36.31 22.47
N GLY A 419 -27.08 -36.94 21.30
CA GLY A 419 -27.50 -36.31 20.06
C GLY A 419 -28.97 -35.87 20.12
N GLU A 420 -29.17 -34.57 20.22
CA GLU A 420 -30.30 -33.90 19.61
C GLU A 420 -29.79 -33.22 18.34
N GLU A 421 -30.21 -33.75 17.18
CA GLU A 421 -30.14 -33.03 15.91
C GLU A 421 -31.05 -31.79 16.03
N GLU A 422 -30.55 -30.73 16.65
CA GLU A 422 -31.11 -29.39 16.48
C GLU A 422 -30.75 -28.94 15.05
N GLY A 423 -31.71 -29.12 14.14
CA GLY A 423 -31.79 -28.27 12.95
C GLY A 423 -32.03 -26.85 13.42
N ASP A 424 -30.97 -26.12 13.74
CA ASP A 424 -31.08 -24.76 14.23
C ASP A 424 -31.21 -23.76 13.07
N ASP A 425 -32.12 -22.84 13.29
CA ASP A 425 -32.69 -21.86 12.39
C ASP A 425 -31.68 -20.70 12.19
N ASP A 426 -30.58 -21.00 11.50
CA ASP A 426 -29.42 -20.10 11.30
C ASP A 426 -29.76 -18.74 10.62
N GLU A 427 -30.99 -18.56 10.10
CA GLU A 427 -31.52 -17.29 9.61
C GLU A 427 -31.89 -16.28 10.73
N SER A 428 -31.97 -16.73 11.99
CA SER A 428 -32.50 -15.93 13.12
C SER A 428 -31.44 -15.45 14.13
N ALA A 429 -30.16 -15.42 13.76
CA ALA A 429 -29.13 -14.90 14.66
C ALA A 429 -29.44 -13.43 15.06
N PRO A 430 -29.47 -13.11 16.37
CA PRO A 430 -29.88 -11.79 16.82
C PRO A 430 -28.91 -10.71 16.30
N PRO A 431 -29.41 -9.53 15.91
CA PRO A 431 -28.57 -8.45 15.44
C PRO A 431 -27.54 -8.08 16.52
N VAL A 432 -26.29 -7.93 16.12
CA VAL A 432 -25.20 -7.62 17.05
C VAL A 432 -25.27 -6.13 17.36
N PHE A 433 -25.37 -5.79 18.65
CA PHE A 433 -25.29 -4.39 19.06
C PHE A 433 -23.84 -3.90 18.92
N ASP A 434 -23.62 -2.99 17.98
CA ASP A 434 -22.34 -2.31 17.88
C ASP A 434 -22.29 -1.20 18.91
N LEU A 435 -21.59 -1.48 20.02
CA LEU A 435 -21.35 -0.55 21.12
C LEU A 435 -20.72 0.78 20.68
N ARG A 436 -20.12 0.84 19.48
CA ARG A 436 -19.44 2.03 18.94
C ARG A 436 -20.40 2.98 18.24
N THR A 437 -21.26 2.44 17.39
CA THR A 437 -22.28 3.22 16.66
C THR A 437 -23.57 3.37 17.48
N GLY A 438 -23.72 2.59 18.55
CA GLY A 438 -24.94 2.51 19.36
C GLY A 438 -26.11 1.90 18.58
N LYS A 439 -25.83 1.15 17.51
CA LYS A 439 -26.83 0.62 16.58
C LYS A 439 -26.76 -0.90 16.53
N LEU A 440 -27.91 -1.51 16.29
CA LEU A 440 -28.02 -2.92 15.96
C LEU A 440 -27.54 -3.14 14.53
N VAL A 441 -26.59 -4.06 14.36
CA VAL A 441 -26.02 -4.46 13.07
C VAL A 441 -26.49 -5.88 12.77
N SER A 442 -27.43 -6.01 11.83
CA SER A 442 -28.00 -7.29 11.42
C SER A 442 -27.14 -8.07 10.41
N HIS A 443 -26.17 -7.42 9.74
CA HIS A 443 -25.42 -8.00 8.62
C HIS A 443 -23.89 -7.96 8.78
N SER A 444 -23.36 -8.01 10.01
CA SER A 444 -21.91 -7.98 10.23
C SER A 444 -21.19 -9.27 9.80
N ARG A 445 -21.93 -10.35 9.57
CA ARG A 445 -21.43 -11.67 9.12
C ARG A 445 -22.27 -12.22 7.95
N PRO A 446 -22.28 -11.52 6.80
CA PRO A 446 -23.16 -11.87 5.69
C PRO A 446 -22.85 -13.21 5.04
N MET A 447 -21.64 -13.78 5.25
CA MET A 447 -21.26 -15.06 4.67
C MET A 447 -21.64 -16.28 5.52
N ARG A 448 -22.16 -16.08 6.74
CA ARG A 448 -22.53 -17.21 7.62
C ARG A 448 -23.78 -17.95 7.13
N ASN A 449 -24.63 -17.30 6.31
CA ASN A 449 -25.90 -17.82 5.81
C ASN A 449 -25.73 -18.80 4.61
N GLY A 450 -24.60 -19.51 4.53
CA GLY A 450 -24.13 -20.18 3.32
C GLY A 450 -23.80 -21.66 3.49
N VAL A 451 -24.64 -22.45 4.17
CA VAL A 451 -24.55 -23.91 4.13
C VAL A 451 -25.85 -24.49 3.55
N GLY A 452 -25.83 -24.69 2.23
CA GLY A 452 -26.60 -25.69 1.48
C GLY A 452 -28.10 -25.85 1.74
N VAL A 453 -28.93 -25.08 1.04
CA VAL A 453 -30.32 -25.50 0.77
C VAL A 453 -30.27 -26.72 -0.17
N LYS A 454 -30.26 -27.94 0.40
CA LYS A 454 -30.54 -29.17 -0.35
C LYS A 454 -32.02 -29.16 -0.71
N THR A 455 -32.35 -28.76 -1.94
CA THR A 455 -33.71 -28.88 -2.48
C THR A 455 -34.08 -30.34 -2.66
N ASN A 456 -34.58 -30.99 -1.61
CA ASN A 456 -35.11 -32.34 -1.67
C ASN A 456 -36.60 -32.29 -2.04
N GLY A 457 -36.89 -31.97 -3.31
CA GLY A 457 -38.24 -31.97 -3.86
C GLY A 457 -38.37 -32.98 -4.99
N LYS A 458 -38.84 -34.21 -4.69
CA LYS A 458 -39.22 -35.20 -5.70
C LYS A 458 -40.31 -34.64 -6.64
N PRO A 459 -40.25 -34.87 -7.96
CA PRO A 459 -41.34 -34.52 -8.85
C PRO A 459 -42.45 -35.58 -8.71
N LYS A 460 -43.65 -35.18 -8.30
CA LYS A 460 -44.84 -36.01 -8.47
C LYS A 460 -45.34 -35.85 -9.90
N SER A 461 -45.36 -36.97 -10.61
CA SER A 461 -46.03 -37.17 -11.89
C SER A 461 -47.55 -37.28 -11.71
N GLU A 462 -48.30 -36.58 -12.56
CA GLU A 462 -49.65 -36.85 -13.11
C GLU A 462 -50.10 -35.52 -13.75
N GLY A 463 -50.51 -35.34 -15.01
CA GLY A 463 -50.93 -36.21 -16.09
C GLY A 463 -52.14 -35.53 -16.77
N GLY A 464 -52.03 -35.06 -18.03
CA GLY A 464 -53.21 -34.77 -18.87
C GLY A 464 -53.26 -33.46 -19.70
N LEU A 465 -52.71 -33.54 -20.91
CA LEU A 465 -53.26 -33.10 -22.23
C LEU A 465 -53.69 -31.63 -22.52
N ALA A 466 -52.95 -31.08 -23.50
CA ALA A 466 -53.40 -30.34 -24.70
C ALA A 466 -53.86 -28.87 -24.62
N GLY A 467 -53.24 -28.04 -25.47
CA GLY A 467 -53.80 -26.78 -25.97
C GLY A 467 -52.81 -25.61 -25.91
N GLY A 468 -52.24 -25.23 -27.05
CA GLY A 468 -51.38 -24.05 -27.15
C GLY A 468 -52.14 -22.74 -26.95
N ALA A 469 -51.49 -21.78 -26.27
CA ALA A 469 -51.77 -20.35 -26.38
C ALA A 469 -50.63 -19.55 -25.72
N THR A 470 -49.95 -18.73 -26.52
CA THR A 470 -49.46 -17.38 -26.19
C THR A 470 -49.14 -17.05 -24.73
N LEU A 471 -47.84 -16.97 -24.41
CA LEU A 471 -47.35 -16.27 -23.21
C LEU A 471 -47.46 -14.75 -23.44
N SER A 472 -48.63 -14.21 -23.12
CA SER A 472 -48.77 -12.81 -22.70
C SER A 472 -49.21 -12.84 -21.24
N GLY A 473 -48.37 -12.30 -20.37
CA GLY A 473 -48.57 -12.34 -18.94
C GLY A 473 -47.63 -11.38 -18.23
N THR A 474 -47.93 -10.09 -18.36
CA THR A 474 -47.51 -9.02 -17.44
C THR A 474 -48.08 -9.32 -16.04
N ALA A 475 -47.41 -10.21 -15.31
CA ALA A 475 -47.66 -10.40 -13.89
C ALA A 475 -46.55 -9.68 -13.11
N LEU A 476 -46.89 -8.48 -12.60
CA LEU A 476 -46.14 -7.84 -11.53
C LEU A 476 -46.18 -8.77 -10.31
N ALA A 477 -45.13 -9.57 -10.13
CA ALA A 477 -44.95 -10.33 -8.91
C ALA A 477 -44.62 -9.33 -7.78
N LEU A 478 -45.58 -9.11 -6.89
CA LEU A 478 -45.34 -8.52 -5.57
C LEU A 478 -44.39 -9.46 -4.83
N ARG A 479 -43.09 -9.14 -4.85
CA ARG A 479 -42.09 -9.89 -4.10
C ARG A 479 -42.22 -9.53 -2.62
N PRO A 480 -42.25 -10.52 -1.70
CA PRO A 480 -42.38 -10.26 -0.27
C PRO A 480 -41.17 -9.44 0.24
N LYS A 481 -41.42 -8.54 1.20
CA LYS A 481 -40.47 -7.57 1.78
C LYS A 481 -39.20 -8.17 2.44
N ALA A 482 -38.99 -9.48 2.38
CA ALA A 482 -37.95 -10.21 3.10
C ALA A 482 -37.03 -11.06 2.20
N GLU A 483 -37.11 -10.94 0.87
CA GLU A 483 -36.20 -11.69 0.00
C GLU A 483 -34.81 -11.02 0.00
N LEU A 484 -33.80 -11.61 0.64
CA LEU A 484 -32.41 -11.12 0.55
C LEU A 484 -31.90 -11.23 -0.89
N ALA A 485 -31.08 -10.27 -1.32
CA ALA A 485 -30.55 -10.31 -2.69
C ALA A 485 -29.51 -11.43 -2.81
N MET A 486 -29.79 -12.43 -3.65
CA MET A 486 -28.92 -13.58 -3.87
C MET A 486 -28.23 -13.48 -5.23
N VAL A 487 -26.94 -13.82 -5.30
CA VAL A 487 -26.18 -13.99 -6.55
C VAL A 487 -25.59 -15.39 -6.55
N ASN A 488 -25.89 -16.20 -7.56
CA ASN A 488 -25.49 -17.61 -7.65
C ASN A 488 -25.86 -18.44 -6.41
N GLY A 489 -27.03 -18.18 -5.82
CA GLY A 489 -27.52 -18.90 -4.64
C GLY A 489 -26.88 -18.50 -3.30
N VAL A 490 -26.05 -17.45 -3.28
CA VAL A 490 -25.45 -16.91 -2.05
C VAL A 490 -25.95 -15.48 -1.82
N VAL A 491 -26.29 -15.15 -0.58
CA VAL A 491 -26.67 -13.78 -0.20
C VAL A 491 -25.52 -12.83 -0.58
N SER A 492 -25.84 -11.81 -1.36
CA SER A 492 -24.90 -10.83 -1.87
C SER A 492 -25.19 -9.46 -1.26
N PRO A 493 -24.40 -9.05 -0.25
CA PRO A 493 -24.53 -7.73 0.36
C PRO A 493 -24.39 -6.59 -0.64
N GLY A 494 -23.54 -6.74 -1.66
CA GLY A 494 -23.41 -5.76 -2.74
C GLY A 494 -24.67 -5.65 -3.60
N ALA A 495 -25.31 -6.79 -3.93
CA ALA A 495 -26.59 -6.78 -4.65
C ALA A 495 -27.71 -6.20 -3.79
N GLU A 496 -27.70 -6.46 -2.49
CA GLU A 496 -28.66 -5.88 -1.55
C GLU A 496 -28.46 -4.37 -1.41
N TYR A 497 -27.21 -3.90 -1.36
CA TYR A 497 -26.88 -2.47 -1.34
C TYR A 497 -27.31 -1.77 -2.64
N LEU A 498 -27.06 -2.39 -3.79
CA LEU A 498 -27.52 -1.89 -5.09
C LEU A 498 -29.06 -1.77 -5.12
N ARG A 499 -29.76 -2.79 -4.60
CA ARG A 499 -31.23 -2.85 -4.57
C ARG A 499 -31.87 -1.87 -3.60
N SER A 500 -31.28 -1.67 -2.43
CA SER A 500 -31.91 -0.95 -1.30
C SER A 500 -31.36 0.46 -1.04
N ARG A 501 -30.11 0.74 -1.40
CA ARG A 501 -29.41 1.99 -1.03
C ARG A 501 -28.90 2.79 -2.22
N ARG A 502 -28.54 2.16 -3.34
CA ARG A 502 -28.15 2.92 -4.55
C ARG A 502 -29.39 3.49 -5.22
N THR A 503 -29.44 4.82 -5.34
CA THR A 503 -30.48 5.54 -6.08
C THR A 503 -30.33 5.37 -7.59
N TRP A 504 -29.10 5.17 -8.07
CA TRP A 504 -28.78 4.88 -9.46
C TRP A 504 -28.34 3.43 -9.63
N GLN A 505 -29.07 2.66 -10.45
CA GLN A 505 -28.83 1.22 -10.66
C GLN A 505 -28.20 0.90 -12.04
N GLY A 506 -27.69 1.91 -12.74
CA GLY A 506 -27.19 1.80 -14.11
C GLY A 506 -28.11 2.51 -15.11
N LEU A 507 -28.02 2.16 -16.39
CA LEU A 507 -28.98 2.57 -17.42
C LEU A 507 -30.38 2.26 -16.89
N GLY A 508 -31.21 3.28 -16.72
CA GLY A 508 -32.37 3.24 -15.86
C GLY A 508 -33.45 2.24 -16.28
N SER A 509 -34.50 2.15 -15.47
CA SER A 509 -35.71 1.38 -15.78
C SER A 509 -36.57 1.99 -16.90
N ASP A 510 -36.11 3.08 -17.50
CA ASP A 510 -36.66 3.84 -18.63
C ASP A 510 -36.30 3.25 -20.00
N TYR A 511 -35.64 2.09 -20.05
CA TYR A 511 -35.31 1.34 -21.27
C TYR A 511 -36.51 0.99 -22.17
N ALA A 512 -37.75 1.18 -21.71
CA ALA A 512 -38.95 1.01 -22.53
C ALA A 512 -39.24 2.22 -23.44
N ALA A 513 -38.59 3.37 -23.23
CA ALA A 513 -38.91 4.64 -23.91
C ALA A 513 -37.80 5.16 -24.85
N GLU A 514 -36.58 4.61 -24.80
CA GLU A 514 -35.50 5.01 -25.68
C GLU A 514 -35.28 3.96 -26.78
N GLU A 515 -35.38 4.39 -28.05
CA GLU A 515 -34.94 3.58 -29.18
C GLU A 515 -33.44 3.30 -29.01
N SER A 516 -33.07 2.03 -28.87
CA SER A 516 -31.67 1.63 -28.75
C SER A 516 -30.85 2.21 -29.91
N THR A 517 -29.82 2.99 -29.60
CA THR A 517 -28.80 3.37 -30.58
C THR A 517 -28.23 2.11 -31.23
N ALA A 518 -28.14 2.11 -32.56
CA ALA A 518 -27.53 1.01 -33.29
C ALA A 518 -26.11 0.75 -32.76
N ILE A 519 -25.80 -0.51 -32.45
CA ILE A 519 -24.46 -0.92 -32.01
C ILE A 519 -23.50 -0.68 -33.18
N GLU A 520 -22.55 0.24 -33.02
CA GLU A 520 -21.47 0.47 -33.97
C GLU A 520 -20.22 -0.29 -33.55
N GLU A 521 -19.55 -0.93 -34.51
CA GLU A 521 -18.30 -1.62 -34.26
C GLU A 521 -17.19 -0.59 -33.96
N GLY A 522 -16.60 -0.68 -32.77
CA GLY A 522 -15.51 0.20 -32.34
C GLY A 522 -14.23 0.00 -33.15
N ARG A 523 -13.32 0.97 -33.10
CA ARG A 523 -12.02 0.85 -33.77
C ARG A 523 -11.12 -0.14 -33.01
N SER A 524 -10.49 -1.07 -33.72
CA SER A 524 -9.55 -2.04 -33.17
C SER A 524 -8.12 -1.72 -33.63
N GLY A 525 -7.09 -2.07 -32.82
CA GLY A 525 -5.69 -1.82 -33.16
C GLY A 525 -4.85 -1.18 -32.04
N VAL A 526 -3.62 -0.77 -32.36
CA VAL A 526 -2.72 -0.03 -31.45
C VAL A 526 -3.03 1.46 -31.59
N ALA A 527 -2.88 2.26 -30.52
CA ALA A 527 -3.21 3.69 -30.51
C ALA A 527 -2.64 4.52 -31.69
N ARG A 528 -1.56 4.04 -32.30
CA ARG A 528 -0.91 4.65 -33.48
C ARG A 528 -1.60 4.32 -34.82
N GLY A 529 -2.57 3.41 -34.87
CA GLY A 529 -3.17 2.91 -36.11
C GLY A 529 -4.43 2.07 -35.86
N TYR A 530 -5.45 2.69 -35.27
CA TYR A 530 -6.76 2.07 -35.13
C TYR A 530 -7.45 1.92 -36.51
N THR A 531 -8.00 0.74 -36.78
CA THR A 531 -8.81 0.41 -37.95
C THR A 531 -10.27 0.19 -37.54
N VAL A 532 -11.22 0.52 -38.41
CA VAL A 532 -12.67 0.26 -38.20
C VAL A 532 -13.05 -0.93 -39.07
N GLY A 533 -13.58 -2.00 -38.48
CA GLY A 533 -13.99 -3.21 -39.23
C GLY A 533 -12.83 -3.97 -39.91
N GLU A 534 -13.15 -4.75 -40.94
CA GLU A 534 -12.20 -5.60 -41.69
C GLU A 534 -11.32 -4.85 -42.71
N ASP A 535 -11.30 -3.51 -42.69
CA ASP A 535 -10.48 -2.72 -43.61
C ASP A 535 -9.00 -2.74 -43.19
N ALA A 536 -8.30 -3.81 -43.59
CA ALA A 536 -6.85 -3.96 -43.55
C ALA A 536 -6.16 -3.10 -44.63
N GLY A 537 -6.41 -1.79 -44.62
CA GLY A 537 -5.73 -0.81 -45.47
C GLY A 537 -4.51 -0.22 -44.75
N ARG A 538 -3.35 -0.88 -44.83
CA ARG A 538 -2.07 -0.31 -44.37
C ARG A 538 -1.81 1.07 -45.02
N ARG A 539 -1.63 2.10 -44.19
CA ARG A 539 -0.75 3.24 -44.50
C ARG A 539 0.23 3.45 -43.36
#